data_AF-A0AAU6VTI0-F1
#
_entry.id   AF-A0AAU6VTI0-F1
#
_cell.length_a   1.000
_cell.length_b   1.000
_cell.length_c   1.000
_cell.angle_alpha   90.00
_cell.angle_beta   90.00
_cell.angle_gamma   90.00
#
_symmetry.space_group_name_H-M   'P 1'
#
loop_
_entity.id
_entity.type
_entity.pdbx_description
1 polymer ?
#
loop_
_entity_poly.entity_id
_entity_poly.type
_entity_poly.pdbx_seq_one_letter_code
_entity_poly.pdbx_strand_id
1 'polypeptide(L)'
;MSAKEWVYQGRDQFGLYQEMTFDKDNPAVIEISNPTDFKIVSESNAEGKAFGKLEAAIPADVFDQIAIAWCKKRKLHGALGGPVGFEWGSPDRDWD
;
A
#
# COMPACT_ATOMS: atom_id res chain seq x y z
N MET A 1 9.67 5.88 20.72
CA MET A 1 10.15 4.67 20.00
C MET A 1 9.03 4.27 19.06
N SER A 2 9.26 4.29 17.75
CA SER A 2 8.36 3.71 16.75
C SER A 2 8.89 2.32 16.42
N ALA A 3 8.01 1.33 16.24
CA ALA A 3 8.40 -0.01 15.81
C ALA A 3 7.90 -0.29 14.39
N LYS A 4 8.81 -0.66 13.50
CA LYS A 4 8.50 -1.05 12.12
C LYS A 4 7.89 -2.46 12.10
N GLU A 5 6.63 -2.58 11.68
CA GLU A 5 5.96 -3.88 11.50
C GLU A 5 5.75 -4.17 10.02
N TRP A 6 6.57 -5.06 9.47
CA TRP A 6 6.44 -5.48 8.06
C TRP A 6 5.10 -6.16 7.78
N VAL A 7 4.46 -5.75 6.68
CA VAL A 7 3.23 -6.34 6.12
C VAL A 7 3.56 -7.16 4.88
N TYR A 8 4.45 -6.64 4.05
CA TYR A 8 4.96 -7.28 2.85
C TYR A 8 6.42 -6.89 2.67
N GLN A 9 7.25 -7.86 2.28
CA GLN A 9 8.64 -7.63 1.93
C GLN A 9 8.91 -8.43 0.65
N GLY A 10 8.99 -7.73 -0.48
CA GLY A 10 9.38 -8.29 -1.77
C GLY A 10 10.88 -8.62 -1.80
N ARG A 11 11.38 -9.09 -2.95
CA ARG A 11 12.80 -9.39 -3.21
C ARG A 11 13.67 -8.12 -3.17
N ASP A 12 13.79 -7.53 -2.00
CA ASP A 12 14.61 -6.38 -1.58
C ASP A 12 14.30 -5.01 -2.21
N GLN A 13 13.41 -4.94 -3.20
CA GLN A 13 13.06 -3.67 -3.86
C GLN A 13 11.82 -2.98 -3.28
N PHE A 14 10.75 -3.73 -3.00
CA PHE A 14 9.47 -3.16 -2.59
C PHE A 14 9.03 -3.75 -1.26
N GLY A 15 8.52 -2.90 -0.37
CA GLY A 15 8.01 -3.32 0.91
C GLY A 15 6.84 -2.47 1.37
N LEU A 16 5.97 -3.08 2.16
CA LEU A 16 4.93 -2.38 2.91
C LEU A 16 5.13 -2.71 4.38
N TYR A 17 5.17 -1.68 5.21
CA TYR A 17 5.16 -1.84 6.65
C TYR A 17 4.19 -0.86 7.29
N GLN A 18 3.88 -1.11 8.55
CA GLN A 18 3.12 -0.19 9.37
C GLN A 18 4.04 0.35 10.46
N GLU A 19 4.10 1.67 10.61
CA GLU A 19 4.76 2.26 11.77
C GLU A 19 3.87 2.09 12.99
N MET A 20 4.38 1.44 14.03
CA MET A 20 3.71 1.38 15.33
C MET A 20 4.19 2.53 16.18
N THR A 21 3.38 3.58 16.20
CA THR A 21 3.59 4.73 17.08
C THR A 21 2.85 4.53 18.40
N PHE A 22 3.15 5.36 19.40
CA PHE A 22 2.35 5.38 20.63
C PHE A 22 0.97 6.00 20.43
N ASP A 23 0.77 6.69 19.31
CA ASP A 23 -0.51 7.24 18.90
C ASP A 23 -1.37 6.18 18.21
N LYS A 24 -2.69 6.37 18.19
CA LYS A 24 -3.64 5.40 17.58
C LYS A 24 -3.57 5.36 16.05
N ASP A 25 -2.88 6.31 15.42
CA ASP A 25 -2.78 6.40 13.98
C ASP A 25 -1.42 5.84 13.52
N ASN A 26 -1.43 4.55 13.19
CA ASN A 26 -0.26 3.80 12.75
C ASN A 26 -0.24 3.78 11.22
N PRO A 27 0.54 4.66 10.55
CA PRO A 27 0.47 4.84 9.11
C PRO A 27 1.01 3.61 8.37
N ALA A 28 0.44 3.36 7.20
CA ALA A 28 1.00 2.44 6.21
C ALA A 28 2.11 3.16 5.44
N VAL A 29 3.27 2.52 5.30
CA VAL A 29 4.42 3.06 4.58
C VAL A 29 4.87 2.08 3.51
N ILE A 30 4.89 2.56 2.27
CA ILE A 30 5.48 1.85 1.12
C ILE A 30 6.94 2.27 1.01
N GLU A 31 7.84 1.29 1.08
CA GLU A 31 9.27 1.48 0.92
C GLU A 31 9.69 0.94 -0.46
N ILE A 32 10.41 1.76 -1.23
CA ILE A 32 10.94 1.39 -2.53
C ILE A 32 12.45 1.65 -2.52
N SER A 33 13.23 0.58 -2.53
CA SER A 33 14.70 0.64 -2.60
C SER A 33 15.14 0.83 -4.05
N ASN A 34 15.99 1.82 -4.31
CA ASN A 34 16.49 2.15 -5.66
C ASN A 34 15.37 2.27 -6.72
N PRO A 35 14.40 3.19 -6.54
CA PRO A 35 13.31 3.36 -7.49
C PRO A 35 13.87 3.80 -8.85
N THR A 36 13.49 3.07 -9.90
CA THR A 36 13.91 3.38 -11.27
C THR A 36 13.00 4.39 -11.96
N ASP A 37 11.74 4.48 -11.53
CA ASP A 37 10.73 5.39 -12.09
C ASP A 37 9.97 6.06 -10.95
N PHE A 38 10.40 7.28 -10.61
CA PHE A 38 9.75 8.13 -9.62
C PHE A 38 9.87 9.60 -10.01
N LYS A 39 8.92 10.40 -9.55
CA LYS A 39 8.85 11.84 -9.80
C LYS A 39 8.45 12.55 -8.51
N ILE A 40 9.23 13.55 -8.13
CA ILE A 40 8.89 14.50 -7.07
C ILE A 40 8.47 15.80 -7.76
N VAL A 41 7.23 16.22 -7.51
CA VAL A 41 6.67 17.46 -8.05
C VAL A 41 6.42 18.41 -6.89
N SER A 42 6.84 19.66 -7.04
CA SER A 42 6.51 20.76 -6.13
C SER A 42 5.67 21.77 -6.88
N GLU A 43 4.47 22.02 -6.42
CA GLU A 43 3.52 22.98 -7.00
C GLU A 43 3.10 23.99 -5.94
N SER A 44 2.60 25.15 -6.36
CA SER A 44 1.98 26.13 -5.49
C SER A 44 0.54 26.34 -5.93
N ASN A 45 -0.40 26.36 -4.99
CA ASN A 45 -1.79 26.70 -5.31
C ASN A 45 -1.94 28.21 -5.60
N ALA A 46 -3.15 28.64 -5.98
CA ALA A 46 -3.45 30.05 -6.27
C ALA A 46 -3.23 31.00 -5.08
N GLU A 47 -3.16 30.47 -3.86
CA GLU A 47 -2.90 31.20 -2.62
C GLU A 47 -1.41 31.22 -2.25
N GLY A 48 -0.53 30.69 -3.11
CA GLY A 48 0.91 30.62 -2.87
C GLY A 48 1.34 29.52 -1.89
N LYS A 49 0.43 28.65 -1.45
CA LYS A 49 0.75 27.49 -0.60
C LYS A 49 1.43 26.41 -1.45
N ALA A 50 2.68 26.12 -1.13
CA ALA A 50 3.42 25.02 -1.74
C ALA A 50 2.86 23.66 -1.27
N PHE A 51 2.73 22.71 -2.20
CA PHE A 51 2.45 21.32 -1.92
C PHE A 51 3.36 20.43 -2.78
N GLY A 52 3.76 19.30 -2.20
CA GLY A 52 4.58 18.29 -2.86
C GLY A 52 3.74 17.09 -3.28
N LYS A 53 4.09 16.47 -4.40
CA LYS A 53 3.56 15.20 -4.87
C LYS A 53 4.72 14.25 -5.14
N LEU A 54 4.61 13.03 -4.63
CA LEU A 54 5.50 11.92 -4.97
C LEU A 54 4.71 10.94 -5.84
N GLU A 55 5.22 10.65 -7.03
CA GLU A 55 4.77 9.58 -7.90
C GLU A 55 5.88 8.54 -7.99
N ALA A 56 5.56 7.26 -7.87
CA ALA A 56 6.51 6.17 -8.05
C ALA A 56 5.80 5.00 -8.72
N ALA A 57 6.43 4.40 -9.73
CA ALA A 57 5.89 3.21 -10.37
C ALA A 57 6.26 1.96 -9.55
N ILE A 58 5.27 1.10 -9.36
CA ILE A 58 5.44 -0.23 -8.77
C ILE A 58 4.85 -1.22 -9.79
N PRO A 59 5.53 -2.34 -10.11
CA PRO A 59 4.96 -3.39 -10.94
C PRO A 59 3.57 -3.81 -10.42
N ALA A 60 2.60 -3.98 -11.32
CA ALA A 60 1.21 -4.23 -10.94
C ALA A 60 1.05 -5.50 -10.10
N ASP A 61 1.75 -6.57 -10.46
CA ASP A 61 1.77 -7.85 -9.75
C ASP A 61 2.35 -7.73 -8.32
N VAL A 62 3.33 -6.85 -8.13
CA VAL A 62 3.88 -6.53 -6.81
C VAL A 62 2.87 -5.71 -6.01
N PHE A 63 2.22 -4.73 -6.63
CA PHE A 63 1.19 -3.93 -5.97
C PHE A 63 -0.02 -4.78 -5.54
N ASP A 64 -0.43 -5.77 -6.34
CA ASP A 64 -1.48 -6.72 -5.99
C ASP A 64 -1.11 -7.50 -4.71
N GLN A 65 0.13 -7.99 -4.63
CA GLN A 65 0.62 -8.69 -3.42
C GLN A 65 0.62 -7.78 -2.19
N ILE A 66 1.04 -6.52 -2.36
CA ILE A 66 1.02 -5.51 -1.31
C ILE A 66 -0.42 -5.24 -0.83
N ALA A 67 -1.35 -5.04 -1.76
CA ALA A 67 -2.75 -4.78 -1.47
C ALA A 67 -3.41 -5.96 -0.75
N ILE A 68 -3.19 -7.19 -1.24
CA ILE A 68 -3.69 -8.41 -0.60
C ILE A 68 -3.14 -8.56 0.82
N ALA A 69 -1.83 -8.35 1.00
CA ALA A 69 -1.19 -8.44 2.32
C ALA A 69 -1.76 -7.40 3.30
N TRP A 70 -2.00 -6.18 2.84
CA TRP A 70 -2.63 -5.12 3.63
C TRP A 70 -4.05 -5.48 4.06
N CYS A 71 -4.89 -5.90 3.10
CA CYS A 71 -6.27 -6.29 3.37
C CYS A 71 -6.34 -7.46 4.37
N LYS A 72 -5.43 -8.44 4.25
CA LYS A 72 -5.30 -9.54 5.21
C LYS A 72 -4.90 -9.04 6.61
N LYS A 73 -3.85 -8.21 6.71
CA LYS A 73 -3.41 -7.63 8.00
C LYS A 73 -4.52 -6.85 8.70
N ARG A 74 -5.25 -6.03 7.94
CA ARG A 74 -6.35 -5.19 8.45
C ARG A 74 -7.68 -5.95 8.61
N LYS A 75 -7.72 -7.24 8.26
CA LYS A 75 -8.92 -8.11 8.32
C LYS A 75 -10.11 -7.53 7.54
N LEU A 76 -9.86 -7.00 6.34
CA LEU A 76 -10.86 -6.30 5.51
C LEU A 76 -11.76 -7.24 4.67
N HIS A 77 -11.71 -8.55 4.89
CA HIS A 77 -12.51 -9.55 4.16
C HIS A 77 -14.03 -9.25 4.21
N GLY A 78 -14.53 -8.70 5.33
CA GLY A 78 -15.94 -8.32 5.44
C GLY A 78 -16.34 -7.17 4.49
N ALA A 79 -15.44 -6.20 4.28
CA ALA A 79 -15.69 -5.08 3.38
C ALA A 79 -15.59 -5.48 1.90
N LEU A 80 -14.86 -6.56 1.61
CA LEU A 80 -14.67 -7.10 0.26
C LEU A 80 -15.74 -8.16 -0.09
N GLY A 81 -16.63 -8.52 0.84
CA GLY A 81 -17.66 -9.51 0.57
C GLY A 81 -17.12 -10.92 0.43
N GLY A 82 -16.08 -11.30 1.16
CA GLY A 82 -15.49 -12.64 1.12
C GLY A 82 -14.01 -12.66 1.49
N PRO A 83 -13.35 -13.84 1.48
CA PRO A 83 -11.90 -13.89 1.57
C PRO A 83 -11.27 -13.04 0.46
N VAL A 84 -10.18 -12.33 0.76
CA VAL A 84 -9.48 -11.47 -0.22
C VAL A 84 -9.01 -12.31 -1.40
N GLY A 85 -9.43 -11.96 -2.62
CA GLY A 85 -9.20 -12.70 -3.86
C GLY A 85 -10.25 -13.79 -4.16
N PHE A 86 -11.26 -13.97 -3.30
CA PHE A 86 -12.37 -14.91 -3.46
C PHE A 86 -13.71 -14.27 -3.11
N GLU A 87 -13.83 -12.98 -3.39
CA GLU A 87 -15.02 -12.18 -3.13
C GLU A 87 -16.25 -12.79 -3.83
N TRP A 88 -17.43 -12.69 -3.19
CA TRP A 88 -18.68 -13.14 -3.80
C TRP A 88 -18.95 -12.34 -5.09
N GLY A 89 -19.06 -13.04 -6.22
CA GLY A 89 -19.29 -12.43 -7.53
C GLY A 89 -18.02 -11.92 -8.25
N SER A 90 -16.82 -12.23 -7.75
CA SER A 90 -15.58 -11.98 -8.49
C SER A 90 -15.57 -12.80 -9.80
N PRO A 91 -15.18 -12.20 -10.93
CA PRO A 91 -15.07 -12.91 -12.21
C PRO A 91 -14.02 -14.03 -12.20
N ASP A 92 -13.05 -13.97 -11.28
CA ASP A 92 -11.99 -14.98 -11.11
C ASP A 92 -12.40 -16.12 -10.17
N ARG A 93 -13.61 -16.07 -9.60
CA ARG A 93 -14.13 -17.15 -8.76
C ARG A 93 -14.90 -18.12 -9.64
N ASP A 94 -14.29 -19.27 -9.92
CA ASP A 94 -14.95 -20.39 -10.59
C ASP A 94 -16.18 -20.79 -9.76
N TRP A 95 -17.37 -20.62 -10.35
CA TRP A 95 -18.61 -21.12 -9.80
C TRP A 95 -18.73 -22.61 -10.15
N ASP A 96 -18.10 -23.46 -9.33
CA ASP A 96 -18.46 -24.88 -9.16
C ASP A 96 -18.79 -25.16 -7.68
#